data_AF-A0A9D5JR69-F1
#
_entry.id   AF-A0A9D5JR69-F1
#
_cell.length_a   1.000
_cell.length_b   1.000
_cell.length_c   1.000
_cell.angle_alpha   90.00
_cell.angle_beta   90.00
_cell.angle_gamma   90.00
#
_symmetry.space_group_name_H-M   'P 1'
#
loop_
_entity.id
_entity.type
_entity.pdbx_description
1 polymer ?
#
loop_
_entity_poly.entity_id
_entity_poly.type
_entity_poly.pdbx_seq_one_letter_code
_entity_poly.pdbx_strand_id
1 'polypeptide(L)'
;GYLTRRLVDVAQDVVITEEDCGDAEGVLLTAAECEHIGEPLLTRLLGRTLISDLKDATTKKVLLKQGTLINEDDIRSLEGQDVQEAHVRSVLTCRCKQGICQQCYGYDLAYNEEVKLGTAVGIIAAQSIGEPGTQLTMRTFHTGGVAGGDITMGLPRVEELFEARTPKRKAIVAEVAGKVSISVGERRVIELTTGERVMDTNSTGKIINIDHIAVQEDVFPRETGDKINVKSGNEVKKGDLLMTKADGTEVTSEHDGTVAMQGKNVKVVWEGPATAEYQVPIGYQISVKDGDEVQPGDALTEGHMDLAQLFKFKGSDALMRYILKETLYIYASQGQKLNAKHVEVIIRQMFSRVYVRDAGDTNLLPGEVVDRMRFRLENEAVEAEKKQPAVADDLFMGITKISLSTESFLSAASFQETAKVLINAAVTGKIDPLGGLKENVIIGRLIPAGTGFRTNIEESEELDSEVPEEDVESASELETA
;
A
#
# COMPACT_ATOMS: atom_id res chain seq x y z
N GLY A 1 3.42 16.90 -17.86
CA GLY A 1 2.13 16.27 -17.54
C GLY A 1 2.04 14.78 -17.83
N TYR A 2 3.17 14.05 -17.99
CA TYR A 2 3.09 12.60 -18.20
C TYR A 2 2.55 11.86 -16.97
N LEU A 3 2.97 12.26 -15.75
CA LEU A 3 2.39 11.78 -14.50
C LEU A 3 0.88 12.03 -14.42
N THR A 4 0.43 13.25 -14.71
CA THR A 4 -1.00 13.62 -14.70
C THR A 4 -1.83 12.68 -15.56
N ARG A 5 -1.36 12.35 -16.77
CA ARG A 5 -2.02 11.39 -17.66
C ARG A 5 -2.20 10.03 -16.96
N ARG A 6 -1.12 9.47 -16.40
CA ARG A 6 -1.14 8.17 -15.71
C ARG A 6 -2.06 8.15 -14.50
N LEU A 7 -2.10 9.25 -13.74
CA LEU A 7 -3.00 9.38 -12.60
C LEU A 7 -4.47 9.37 -13.05
N VAL A 8 -4.80 10.08 -14.14
CA VAL A 8 -6.13 10.04 -14.74
C VAL A 8 -6.48 8.63 -15.21
N ASP A 9 -5.53 7.94 -15.87
CA ASP A 9 -5.76 6.58 -16.37
C ASP A 9 -6.09 5.56 -15.28
N VAL A 10 -5.56 5.76 -14.07
CA VAL A 10 -5.80 4.89 -12.91
C VAL A 10 -7.03 5.30 -12.11
N ALA A 11 -7.31 6.60 -12.02
CA ALA A 11 -8.36 7.11 -11.14
C ALA A 11 -9.68 7.44 -11.86
N GLN A 12 -9.74 7.39 -13.19
CA GLN A 12 -10.91 7.80 -13.97
C GLN A 12 -12.22 7.13 -13.55
N ASP A 13 -12.19 5.86 -13.12
CA ASP A 13 -13.39 5.09 -12.81
C ASP A 13 -13.84 5.31 -11.34
N VAL A 14 -13.17 6.22 -10.63
CA VAL A 14 -13.48 6.56 -9.25
C VAL A 14 -14.47 7.74 -9.21
N VAL A 15 -15.73 7.37 -9.03
CA VAL A 15 -16.88 8.28 -8.92
C VAL A 15 -17.53 8.11 -7.53
N ILE A 16 -18.24 9.13 -7.06
CA ILE A 16 -19.08 8.99 -5.86
C ILE A 16 -20.37 8.25 -6.22
N THR A 17 -20.57 7.06 -5.66
CA THR A 17 -21.63 6.13 -6.10
C THR A 17 -22.73 5.90 -5.07
N GLU A 18 -22.39 5.99 -3.78
CA GLU A 18 -23.29 5.68 -2.67
C GLU A 18 -23.19 6.77 -1.60
N GLU A 19 -24.20 6.91 -0.74
CA GLU A 19 -24.16 7.89 0.36
C GLU A 19 -23.26 7.40 1.50
N ASP A 20 -23.48 6.16 1.97
CA ASP A 20 -22.73 5.55 3.06
C ASP A 20 -22.40 4.07 2.77
N CYS A 21 -21.14 3.69 2.95
CA CYS A 21 -20.67 2.31 2.83
C CYS A 21 -20.66 1.54 4.16
N GLY A 22 -21.02 2.18 5.27
CA GLY A 22 -21.03 1.58 6.61
C GLY A 22 -19.64 1.34 7.19
N ASP A 23 -18.61 2.07 6.73
CA ASP A 23 -17.25 1.93 7.27
C ASP A 23 -17.17 2.42 8.73
N ALA A 24 -16.50 1.62 9.56
CA ALA A 24 -16.25 1.87 10.98
C ALA A 24 -14.75 1.84 11.35
N GLU A 25 -13.87 1.52 10.40
CA GLU A 25 -12.43 1.43 10.64
C GLU A 25 -11.77 2.81 10.59
N GLY A 26 -12.00 3.56 9.51
CA GLY A 26 -11.42 4.88 9.27
C GLY A 26 -9.91 5.01 9.52
N VAL A 27 -9.48 6.24 9.75
CA VAL A 27 -8.08 6.59 10.02
C VAL A 27 -8.01 7.51 11.24
N LEU A 28 -7.10 7.20 12.15
CA LEU A 28 -6.77 8.05 13.28
C LEU A 28 -5.75 9.11 12.82
N LEU A 29 -6.12 10.38 12.89
CA LEU A 29 -5.23 11.51 12.63
C LEU A 29 -4.73 12.06 13.96
N THR A 30 -3.41 12.17 14.11
CA THR A 30 -2.77 12.69 15.32
C THR A 30 -2.09 14.03 15.06
N ALA A 31 -2.03 14.89 16.08
CA ALA A 31 -1.34 16.18 16.00
C ALA A 31 0.16 16.00 15.66
N ALA A 32 0.83 15.00 16.25
CA ALA A 32 2.24 14.71 15.99
C ALA A 32 2.52 14.39 14.51
N GLU A 33 1.67 13.57 13.86
CA GLU A 33 1.80 13.30 12.43
C GLU A 33 1.58 14.55 11.56
N CYS A 34 0.66 15.42 11.99
CA CYS A 34 0.33 16.66 11.30
C CYS A 34 1.48 17.68 11.38
N GLU A 35 2.16 17.79 12.53
CA GLU A 35 3.36 18.61 12.70
C GLU A 35 4.49 18.19 11.76
N HIS A 36 4.70 16.89 11.57
CA HIS A 36 5.70 16.39 10.62
C HIS A 36 5.42 16.77 9.16
N ILE A 37 4.14 16.91 8.78
CA ILE A 37 3.72 17.31 7.44
C ILE A 37 3.78 18.85 7.27
N GLY A 38 3.74 19.59 8.37
CA GLY A 38 3.71 21.05 8.38
C GLY A 38 2.30 21.64 8.20
N GLU A 39 1.26 20.86 8.50
CA GLU A 39 -0.14 21.30 8.45
C GLU A 39 -0.84 21.08 9.80
N PRO A 40 -1.63 22.03 10.32
CA PRO A 40 -2.38 21.83 11.55
C PRO A 40 -3.44 20.74 11.43
N LEU A 41 -3.70 20.02 12.53
CA LEU A 41 -4.74 18.97 12.59
C LEU A 41 -6.11 19.50 12.15
N LEU A 42 -6.51 20.69 12.64
CA LEU A 42 -7.80 21.32 12.28
C LEU A 42 -7.96 21.53 10.77
N THR A 43 -6.90 21.93 10.06
CA THR A 43 -6.94 22.11 8.60
C THR A 43 -7.15 20.77 7.88
N ARG A 44 -6.61 19.68 8.40
CA ARG A 44 -6.78 18.33 7.82
C ARG A 44 -8.14 17.71 8.12
N LEU A 45 -8.78 18.13 9.22
CA LEU A 45 -10.13 17.69 9.59
C LEU A 45 -11.23 18.34 8.76
N LEU A 46 -10.96 19.50 8.16
CA LEU A 46 -11.92 20.20 7.31
C LEU A 46 -12.43 19.29 6.20
N GLY A 47 -13.74 19.13 6.17
CA GLY A 47 -14.45 18.37 5.15
C GLY A 47 -14.31 16.85 5.26
N ARG A 48 -14.07 16.34 6.47
CA ARG A 48 -14.08 14.90 6.84
C ARG A 48 -15.25 14.59 7.76
N THR A 49 -15.74 13.36 7.72
CA THR A 49 -16.76 12.84 8.63
C THR A 49 -16.12 12.12 9.82
N LEU A 50 -16.58 12.40 11.04
CA LEU A 50 -16.10 11.77 12.27
C LEU A 50 -16.66 10.35 12.47
N ILE A 51 -15.81 9.41 12.87
CA ILE A 51 -16.22 8.05 13.31
C ILE A 51 -16.45 8.00 14.82
N SER A 52 -15.72 8.80 15.60
CA SER A 52 -15.89 8.88 17.04
C SER A 52 -16.12 10.32 17.49
N ASP A 53 -16.74 10.49 18.65
CA ASP A 53 -16.87 11.80 19.29
C ASP A 53 -15.51 12.50 19.42
N LEU A 54 -15.42 13.73 18.94
CA LEU A 54 -14.23 14.56 19.09
C LEU A 54 -14.22 15.15 20.51
N LYS A 55 -13.13 14.96 21.23
CA LYS A 55 -13.00 15.40 22.63
C LYS A 55 -11.81 16.34 22.78
N ASP A 56 -11.98 17.29 23.68
CA ASP A 56 -10.89 18.13 24.17
C ASP A 56 -9.94 17.29 25.05
N ALA A 57 -8.63 17.36 24.78
CA ALA A 57 -7.63 16.60 25.54
C ALA A 57 -7.58 16.99 27.02
N THR A 58 -7.84 18.27 27.33
CA THR A 58 -7.75 18.81 28.70
C THR A 58 -9.06 18.65 29.46
N THR A 59 -10.19 19.01 28.86
CA THR A 59 -11.50 19.02 29.54
C THR A 59 -12.26 17.71 29.41
N LYS A 60 -11.84 16.82 28.49
CA LYS A 60 -12.55 15.59 28.10
C LYS A 60 -14.00 15.81 27.65
N LYS A 61 -14.39 17.07 27.41
CA LYS A 61 -15.72 17.43 26.95
C LYS A 61 -15.85 17.06 25.47
N VAL A 62 -17.02 16.52 25.10
CA VAL A 62 -17.36 16.26 23.70
C VAL A 62 -17.59 17.59 22.99
N LEU A 63 -16.81 17.82 21.95
CA LEU A 63 -16.81 19.02 21.12
C LEU A 63 -17.75 18.84 19.92
N LEU A 64 -17.53 17.75 19.18
CA LEU A 64 -18.37 17.32 18.06
C LEU A 64 -18.77 15.85 18.26
N LYS A 65 -19.97 15.51 17.81
CA LYS A 65 -20.49 14.14 17.90
C LYS A 65 -19.98 13.29 16.75
N GLN A 66 -19.96 11.99 16.95
CA GLN A 66 -19.80 11.00 15.88
C GLN A 66 -20.80 11.25 14.73
N GLY A 67 -20.34 11.06 13.50
CA GLY A 67 -21.14 11.21 12.28
C GLY A 67 -21.25 12.65 11.76
N THR A 68 -20.71 13.64 12.48
CA THR A 68 -20.69 15.02 11.99
C THR A 68 -19.67 15.18 10.85
N LEU A 69 -20.11 15.76 9.74
CA LEU A 69 -19.25 16.28 8.67
C LEU A 69 -18.70 17.64 9.11
N ILE A 70 -17.39 17.76 9.19
CA ILE A 70 -16.73 18.94 9.74
C ILE A 70 -16.69 20.06 8.69
N ASN A 71 -17.38 21.16 8.97
CA ASN A 71 -17.41 22.36 8.12
C ASN A 71 -16.51 23.48 8.66
N GLU A 72 -16.37 24.57 7.90
CA GLU A 72 -15.56 25.72 8.33
C GLU A 72 -16.04 26.34 9.65
N ASP A 73 -17.35 26.38 9.89
CA ASP A 73 -17.92 26.91 11.13
C ASP A 73 -17.60 26.02 12.35
N ASP A 74 -17.55 24.70 12.15
CA ASP A 74 -17.13 23.77 13.19
C ASP A 74 -15.65 23.97 13.52
N ILE A 75 -14.80 24.17 12.50
CA ILE A 75 -13.37 24.47 12.70
C ILE A 75 -13.20 25.76 13.51
N ARG A 76 -13.95 26.83 13.21
CA ARG A 76 -13.94 28.08 13.99
C ARG A 76 -14.35 27.86 15.45
N SER A 77 -15.30 26.96 15.71
CA SER A 77 -15.73 26.62 17.07
C SER A 77 -14.66 25.85 17.87
N LEU A 78 -13.76 25.16 17.16
CA LEU A 78 -12.65 24.40 17.72
C LEU A 78 -11.38 25.24 17.90
N GLU A 79 -11.33 26.47 17.35
CA GLU A 79 -10.19 27.37 17.53
C GLU A 79 -10.00 27.72 19.02
N GLY A 80 -8.83 27.37 19.56
CA GLY A 80 -8.49 27.58 20.97
C GLY A 80 -8.72 26.37 21.88
N GLN A 81 -9.18 25.24 21.35
CA GLN A 81 -9.26 23.96 22.07
C GLN A 81 -8.07 23.06 21.73
N ASP A 82 -7.66 22.22 22.68
CA ASP A 82 -6.54 21.30 22.52
C ASP A 82 -7.01 19.94 22.01
N VAL A 83 -6.98 19.76 20.68
CA VAL A 83 -7.36 18.51 20.00
C VAL A 83 -6.09 17.77 19.59
N GLN A 84 -5.84 16.61 20.21
CA GLN A 84 -4.63 15.81 19.98
C GLN A 84 -4.82 14.71 18.93
N GLU A 85 -6.00 14.12 18.87
CA GLU A 85 -6.33 13.05 17.94
C GLU A 85 -7.79 13.13 17.50
N ALA A 86 -8.05 12.65 16.29
CA ALA A 86 -9.37 12.62 15.71
C ALA A 86 -9.53 11.38 14.82
N HIS A 87 -10.59 10.61 15.05
CA HIS A 87 -10.91 9.43 14.26
C HIS A 87 -11.91 9.78 13.17
N VAL A 88 -11.45 9.73 11.92
CA VAL A 88 -12.22 10.18 10.75
C VAL A 88 -12.39 9.08 9.73
N ARG A 89 -13.44 9.19 8.92
CA ARG A 89 -13.58 8.39 7.71
C ARG A 89 -12.54 8.80 6.67
N SER A 90 -12.08 7.80 5.91
CA SER A 90 -11.10 7.98 4.85
C SER A 90 -11.53 7.25 3.59
N VAL A 91 -11.02 7.73 2.46
CA VAL A 91 -11.16 7.05 1.18
C VAL A 91 -10.42 5.69 1.20
N LEU A 92 -9.37 5.54 2.01
CA LEU A 92 -8.58 4.32 2.10
C LEU A 92 -9.40 3.12 2.62
N THR A 93 -10.28 3.35 3.60
CA THR A 93 -11.08 2.32 4.28
C THR A 93 -12.49 2.15 3.70
N CYS A 94 -12.87 2.96 2.71
CA CYS A 94 -14.20 2.91 2.13
C CYS A 94 -14.53 1.51 1.56
N ARG A 95 -15.73 1.01 1.84
CA ARG A 95 -16.17 -0.36 1.49
C ARG A 95 -17.10 -0.42 0.27
N CYS A 96 -17.35 0.70 -0.41
CA CYS A 96 -18.17 0.75 -1.62
C CYS A 96 -17.74 -0.26 -2.68
N LYS A 97 -18.73 -0.81 -3.40
CA LYS A 97 -18.51 -1.82 -4.43
C LYS A 97 -17.80 -1.28 -5.66
N GLN A 98 -18.20 -0.10 -6.10
CA GLN A 98 -17.60 0.64 -7.19
C GLN A 98 -17.51 2.10 -6.76
N GLY A 99 -16.40 2.78 -7.04
CA GLY A 99 -16.22 4.16 -6.58
C GLY A 99 -15.99 4.32 -5.08
N ILE A 100 -16.52 5.41 -4.52
CA ILE A 100 -16.37 5.82 -3.10
C ILE A 100 -17.71 6.38 -2.60
N CYS A 101 -18.03 6.25 -1.30
CA CYS A 101 -19.23 6.88 -0.75
C CYS A 101 -19.03 8.36 -0.38
N GLN A 102 -20.13 9.12 -0.34
CA GLN A 102 -20.14 10.51 0.10
C GLN A 102 -19.49 10.68 1.47
N GLN A 103 -19.86 9.86 2.47
CA GLN A 103 -19.35 10.00 3.84
C GLN A 103 -17.85 9.70 4.01
N CYS A 104 -17.25 8.86 3.15
CA CYS A 104 -15.81 8.60 3.20
C CYS A 104 -14.99 9.71 2.52
N TYR A 105 -15.57 10.38 1.53
CA TYR A 105 -14.94 11.51 0.84
C TYR A 105 -15.17 12.85 1.56
N GLY A 106 -16.37 13.02 2.09
CA GLY A 106 -16.88 14.19 2.80
C GLY A 106 -17.18 15.36 1.85
N TYR A 107 -16.44 16.44 2.02
CA TYR A 107 -16.69 17.72 1.33
C TYR A 107 -16.05 17.80 -0.05
N ASP A 108 -16.77 18.40 -0.99
CA ASP A 108 -16.20 18.91 -2.23
C ASP A 108 -15.51 20.26 -1.96
N LEU A 109 -14.20 20.29 -2.19
CA LEU A 109 -13.36 21.46 -1.93
C LEU A 109 -13.53 22.57 -2.97
N ALA A 110 -14.16 22.29 -4.11
CA ALA A 110 -14.43 23.28 -5.15
C ALA A 110 -15.69 24.10 -4.85
N TYR A 111 -16.73 23.44 -4.35
CA TYR A 111 -18.03 24.06 -4.07
C TYR A 111 -18.25 24.39 -2.59
N ASN A 112 -17.38 23.88 -1.70
CA ASN A 112 -17.53 23.98 -0.26
C ASN A 112 -18.92 23.51 0.20
N GLU A 113 -19.32 22.32 -0.26
CA GLU A 113 -20.51 21.60 0.17
C GLU A 113 -20.21 20.10 0.24
N GLU A 114 -21.14 19.31 0.80
CA GLU A 114 -21.04 17.85 0.76
C GLU A 114 -20.99 17.35 -0.69
N VAL A 115 -20.11 16.38 -0.97
CA VAL A 115 -19.92 15.89 -2.33
C VAL A 115 -21.18 15.24 -2.88
N LYS A 116 -21.56 15.56 -4.11
CA LYS A 116 -22.76 15.00 -4.75
C LYS A 116 -22.49 13.60 -5.33
N LEU A 117 -23.53 12.77 -5.37
CA LEU A 117 -23.52 11.51 -6.12
C LEU A 117 -23.20 11.80 -7.61
N GLY A 118 -22.42 10.93 -8.23
CA GLY A 118 -21.93 11.10 -9.60
C GLY A 118 -20.70 11.99 -9.75
N THR A 119 -20.16 12.59 -8.68
CA THR A 119 -18.95 13.42 -8.80
C THR A 119 -17.73 12.58 -9.15
N ALA A 120 -17.03 12.94 -10.24
CA ALA A 120 -15.84 12.25 -10.73
C ALA A 120 -14.57 12.60 -9.91
N VAL A 121 -14.57 12.22 -8.64
CA VAL A 121 -13.53 12.55 -7.65
C VAL A 121 -12.15 12.03 -8.02
N GLY A 122 -12.06 10.96 -8.81
CA GLY A 122 -10.80 10.44 -9.33
C GLY A 122 -10.12 11.36 -10.33
N ILE A 123 -10.89 11.95 -11.26
CA ILE A 123 -10.36 12.96 -12.21
C ILE A 123 -9.90 14.20 -11.45
N ILE A 124 -10.71 14.67 -10.50
CA ILE A 124 -10.37 15.82 -9.65
C ILE A 124 -9.06 15.53 -8.90
N ALA A 125 -8.94 14.37 -8.25
CA ALA A 125 -7.74 13.98 -7.53
C ALA A 125 -6.49 13.92 -8.43
N ALA A 126 -6.60 13.31 -9.60
CA ALA A 126 -5.50 13.21 -10.55
C ALA A 126 -5.01 14.58 -11.03
N GLN A 127 -5.94 15.52 -11.28
CA GLN A 127 -5.61 16.89 -11.66
C GLN A 127 -5.00 17.67 -10.50
N SER A 128 -5.58 17.60 -9.30
CA SER A 128 -5.09 18.27 -8.09
C SER A 128 -3.67 17.84 -7.70
N ILE A 129 -3.26 16.62 -8.05
CA ILE A 129 -1.88 16.15 -7.87
C ILE A 129 -1.00 16.56 -9.06
N GLY A 130 -1.50 16.33 -10.28
CA GLY A 130 -0.73 16.45 -11.50
C GLY A 130 -0.39 17.90 -11.89
N GLU A 131 -1.33 18.84 -11.77
CA GLU A 131 -1.10 20.25 -12.11
C GLU A 131 0.00 20.86 -11.21
N PRO A 132 -0.09 20.83 -9.87
CA PRO A 132 0.99 21.32 -9.03
C PRO A 132 2.30 20.56 -9.27
N GLY A 133 2.24 19.26 -9.57
CA GLY A 133 3.42 18.46 -9.91
C GLY A 133 4.17 18.98 -11.15
N THR A 134 3.45 19.41 -12.19
CA THR A 134 4.08 20.05 -13.36
C THR A 134 4.72 21.39 -12.99
N GLN A 135 4.11 22.15 -12.09
CA GLN A 135 4.67 23.40 -11.59
C GLN A 135 5.94 23.18 -10.77
N LEU A 136 6.00 22.12 -9.94
CA LEU A 136 7.19 21.74 -9.18
C LEU A 136 8.40 21.55 -10.10
N THR A 137 8.18 20.82 -11.20
CA THR A 137 9.23 20.54 -12.18
C THR A 137 9.78 21.83 -12.81
N MET A 138 8.90 22.79 -13.12
CA MET A 138 9.34 24.08 -13.67
C MET A 138 10.12 24.92 -12.66
N ARG A 139 9.71 24.94 -11.38
CA ARG A 139 10.40 25.71 -10.32
C ARG A 139 11.77 25.16 -9.97
N THR A 140 11.95 23.84 -9.95
CA THR A 140 13.24 23.18 -9.63
C THR A 140 14.38 23.58 -10.57
N PHE A 141 14.09 23.89 -11.84
CA PHE A 141 15.13 24.34 -12.79
C PHE A 141 15.71 25.72 -12.46
N HIS A 142 15.01 26.53 -11.65
CA HIS A 142 15.42 27.91 -11.34
C HIS A 142 16.24 28.00 -10.06
N THR A 143 16.16 26.96 -9.20
CA THR A 143 16.92 26.83 -7.94
C THR A 143 18.17 25.96 -8.08
N GLY A 144 18.48 25.45 -9.27
CA GLY A 144 19.57 24.51 -9.58
C GLY A 144 21.01 25.01 -9.34
N GLY A 145 21.21 26.11 -8.61
CA GLY A 145 22.51 26.63 -8.18
C GLY A 145 22.79 26.53 -6.67
N VAL A 146 21.82 26.10 -5.84
CA VAL A 146 22.00 26.03 -4.38
C VAL A 146 22.46 24.64 -3.97
N ALA A 147 23.77 24.49 -3.78
CA ALA A 147 24.36 23.26 -3.23
C ALA A 147 23.93 23.09 -1.76
N GLY A 148 23.18 22.03 -1.45
CA GLY A 148 22.92 21.63 -0.06
C GLY A 148 21.63 20.86 0.21
N GLY A 149 20.61 20.95 -0.66
CA GLY A 149 19.38 20.17 -0.53
C GLY A 149 19.43 18.88 -1.35
N ASP A 150 18.95 17.77 -0.80
CA ASP A 150 18.77 16.52 -1.55
C ASP A 150 17.74 16.78 -2.68
N ILE A 151 18.22 16.89 -3.92
CA ILE A 151 17.42 17.26 -5.11
C ILE A 151 16.33 16.20 -5.41
N THR A 152 16.38 15.04 -4.74
CA THR A 152 15.36 14.00 -4.83
C THR A 152 14.01 14.40 -4.25
N MET A 153 13.91 15.47 -3.45
CA MET A 153 12.68 15.93 -2.77
C MET A 153 11.60 16.57 -3.69
N GLY A 154 11.69 16.38 -5.00
CA GLY A 154 10.75 16.96 -5.97
C GLY A 154 9.77 15.95 -6.58
N LEU A 155 9.28 16.25 -7.78
CA LEU A 155 8.42 15.35 -8.55
C LEU A 155 9.00 13.94 -8.79
N PRO A 156 10.32 13.74 -9.04
CA PRO A 156 10.86 12.40 -9.28
C PRO A 156 10.59 11.41 -8.13
N ARG A 157 10.54 11.90 -6.89
CA ARG A 157 10.21 11.06 -5.72
C ARG A 157 8.73 10.74 -5.66
N VAL A 158 7.85 11.68 -6.00
CA VAL A 158 6.41 11.41 -6.15
C VAL A 158 6.16 10.35 -7.21
N GLU A 159 6.85 10.44 -8.36
CA GLU A 159 6.78 9.41 -9.39
C GLU A 159 7.31 8.05 -8.89
N GLU A 160 8.40 8.04 -8.13
CA GLU A 160 8.96 6.83 -7.53
C GLU A 160 7.96 6.13 -6.58
N LEU A 161 7.27 6.91 -5.74
CA LEU A 161 6.24 6.43 -4.81
C LEU A 161 5.05 5.83 -5.56
N PHE A 162 4.45 6.58 -6.49
CA PHE A 162 3.27 6.10 -7.23
C PHE A 162 3.58 4.98 -8.22
N GLU A 163 4.83 4.83 -8.64
CA GLU A 163 5.28 3.71 -9.47
C GLU A 163 5.73 2.49 -8.67
N ALA A 164 5.68 2.55 -7.34
CA ALA A 164 6.17 1.50 -6.45
C ALA A 164 7.63 1.10 -6.76
N ARG A 165 8.48 2.09 -7.08
CA ARG A 165 9.89 1.86 -7.42
C ARG A 165 10.76 1.82 -6.17
N THR A 166 11.85 1.06 -6.24
CA THR A 166 12.87 1.05 -5.18
C THR A 166 13.59 2.39 -5.12
N PRO A 167 13.70 3.01 -3.94
CA PRO A 167 14.38 4.30 -3.80
C PRO A 167 15.87 4.22 -4.08
N LYS A 168 16.40 5.31 -4.67
CA LYS A 168 17.85 5.43 -4.91
C LYS A 168 18.67 5.43 -3.62
N ARG A 169 18.20 6.14 -2.60
CA ARG A 169 18.80 6.22 -1.26
C ARG A 169 17.91 5.49 -0.26
N LYS A 170 18.03 4.17 -0.25
CA LYS A 170 17.21 3.27 0.57
C LYS A 170 17.67 3.27 2.03
N ALA A 171 16.76 3.57 2.95
CA ALA A 171 16.97 3.35 4.37
C ALA A 171 17.10 1.86 4.67
N ILE A 172 18.04 1.50 5.53
CA ILE A 172 18.17 0.15 6.06
C ILE A 172 17.08 -0.01 7.12
N VAL A 173 16.31 -1.09 7.03
CA VAL A 173 15.21 -1.38 7.95
C VAL A 173 15.53 -2.59 8.81
N ALA A 174 15.03 -2.61 10.04
CA ALA A 174 15.12 -3.78 10.91
C ALA A 174 14.22 -4.90 10.37
N GLU A 175 14.72 -6.13 10.26
CA GLU A 175 13.91 -7.30 9.89
C GLU A 175 13.33 -8.01 11.12
N VAL A 176 13.86 -7.71 12.30
CA VAL A 176 13.62 -8.41 13.57
C VAL A 176 13.40 -7.40 14.68
N ALA A 177 12.55 -7.76 15.65
CA ALA A 177 12.36 -6.98 16.87
C ALA A 177 13.54 -7.26 17.82
N GLY A 178 14.10 -6.21 18.42
CA GLY A 178 15.20 -6.42 19.35
C GLY A 178 15.87 -5.14 19.81
N LYS A 179 16.96 -5.30 20.54
CA LYS A 179 17.74 -4.19 21.07
C LYS A 179 18.92 -3.90 20.15
N VAL A 180 19.08 -2.62 19.80
CA VAL A 180 20.14 -2.16 18.91
C VAL A 180 21.47 -2.04 19.67
N SER A 181 22.54 -2.59 19.10
CA SER A 181 23.92 -2.23 19.45
C SER A 181 24.72 -1.79 18.23
N ILE A 182 25.51 -0.73 18.36
CA ILE A 182 26.29 -0.17 17.23
C ILE A 182 27.77 -0.49 17.42
N SER A 183 28.34 -1.29 16.52
CA SER A 183 29.77 -1.59 16.49
C SER A 183 30.46 -0.94 15.28
N VAL A 184 31.79 -0.81 15.37
CA VAL A 184 32.61 -0.36 14.25
C VAL A 184 33.18 -1.60 13.57
N GLY A 185 32.99 -1.72 12.25
CA GLY A 185 33.55 -2.84 11.49
C GLY A 185 35.08 -2.88 11.61
N GLU A 186 35.63 -4.05 11.97
CA GLU A 186 37.07 -4.26 11.94
C GLU A 186 37.56 -4.51 10.51
N ARG A 187 38.76 -4.03 10.19
CA ARG A 187 39.40 -4.20 8.89
C ARG A 187 39.67 -5.68 8.63
N ARG A 188 38.93 -6.29 7.68
CA ARG A 188 39.24 -7.63 7.19
C ARG A 188 40.24 -7.54 6.03
N VAL A 189 41.33 -8.30 6.17
CA VAL A 189 42.30 -8.52 5.09
C VAL A 189 41.81 -9.74 4.32
N ILE A 190 41.48 -9.56 3.04
CA ILE A 190 41.08 -10.67 2.17
C ILE A 190 42.33 -11.12 1.42
N GLU A 191 42.72 -12.38 1.61
CA GLU A 191 43.82 -13.00 0.88
C GLU A 191 43.23 -13.65 -0.38
N LEU A 192 43.53 -13.08 -1.55
CA LEU A 192 43.10 -13.65 -2.82
C LEU A 192 43.81 -14.98 -3.05
N THR A 193 43.21 -15.86 -3.86
CA THR A 193 43.79 -17.18 -4.24
C THR A 193 45.15 -17.04 -4.95
N THR A 194 45.52 -15.83 -5.37
CA THR A 194 46.81 -15.44 -5.97
C THR A 194 47.90 -15.11 -4.94
N GLY A 195 47.62 -15.12 -3.65
CA GLY A 195 48.56 -14.74 -2.58
C GLY A 195 48.70 -13.22 -2.39
N GLU A 196 47.91 -12.41 -3.11
CA GLU A 196 47.85 -10.97 -2.91
C GLU A 196 46.89 -10.63 -1.76
N ARG A 197 47.39 -9.88 -0.77
CA ARG A 197 46.60 -9.33 0.32
C ARG A 197 45.99 -8.01 -0.13
N VAL A 198 44.70 -8.02 -0.44
CA VAL A 198 43.98 -6.79 -0.74
C VAL A 198 43.32 -6.32 0.54
N MET A 199 43.68 -5.09 0.95
CA MET A 199 42.96 -4.39 2.01
C MET A 199 41.59 -3.97 1.47
N ASP A 200 40.52 -4.42 2.12
CA ASP A 200 39.19 -3.93 1.79
C ASP A 200 39.01 -2.52 2.38
N THR A 201 39.19 -1.50 1.53
CA THR A 201 39.07 -0.08 1.89
C THR A 201 37.64 0.31 2.30
N ASN A 202 36.64 -0.55 2.08
CA ASN A 202 35.24 -0.31 2.44
C ASN A 202 34.91 -0.64 3.91
N SER A 203 35.88 -1.13 4.68
CA SER A 203 35.67 -1.73 6.01
C SER A 203 35.56 -0.74 7.18
N THR A 204 35.44 0.58 6.94
CA THR A 204 35.11 1.57 8.00
C THR A 204 33.60 1.80 8.17
N GLY A 205 32.76 0.94 7.60
CA GLY A 205 31.32 0.97 7.83
C GLY A 205 30.98 0.66 9.30
N LYS A 206 30.03 1.42 9.87
CA LYS A 206 29.41 1.05 11.14
C LYS A 206 28.51 -0.18 10.91
N ILE A 207 28.46 -1.07 11.88
CA ILE A 207 27.56 -2.23 11.86
C ILE A 207 26.51 -2.01 12.93
N ILE A 208 25.25 -2.20 12.57
CA ILE A 208 24.13 -2.19 13.50
C ILE A 208 23.78 -3.64 13.78
N ASN A 209 23.85 -4.03 15.04
CA ASN A 209 23.49 -5.35 15.51
C ASN A 209 22.14 -5.26 16.22
N ILE A 210 21.22 -6.14 15.90
CA ILE A 210 19.94 -6.25 16.61
C ILE A 210 19.93 -7.59 17.32
N ASP A 211 20.02 -7.54 18.65
CA ASP A 211 19.92 -8.72 19.49
C ASP A 211 18.46 -9.10 19.65
N HIS A 212 18.10 -10.29 19.20
CA HIS A 212 16.75 -10.85 19.26
C HIS A 212 16.77 -12.31 19.75
N ILE A 213 15.60 -12.80 20.13
CA ILE A 213 15.40 -14.22 20.40
C ILE A 213 14.98 -14.87 19.10
N ALA A 214 15.72 -15.87 18.62
CA ALA A 214 15.32 -16.67 17.46
C ALA A 214 15.24 -18.15 17.78
N VAL A 215 14.36 -18.79 17.02
CA VAL A 215 14.23 -20.24 17.01
C VAL A 215 15.43 -20.83 16.27
N GLN A 216 16.28 -21.54 16.98
CA GLN A 216 17.44 -22.25 16.45
C GLN A 216 17.14 -23.76 16.39
N GLU A 217 17.78 -24.44 15.43
CA GLU A 217 17.65 -25.87 15.23
C GLU A 217 18.99 -26.58 15.40
N ASP A 218 19.10 -27.46 16.38
CA ASP A 218 20.23 -28.37 16.50
C ASP A 218 19.95 -29.61 15.67
N VAL A 219 20.72 -29.83 14.60
CA VAL A 219 20.54 -30.96 13.69
C VAL A 219 21.46 -32.11 14.07
N PHE A 220 20.87 -33.23 14.46
CA PHE A 220 21.60 -34.47 14.75
C PHE A 220 21.44 -35.45 13.57
N PRO A 221 22.49 -35.67 12.75
CA PRO A 221 22.44 -36.60 11.63
C PRO A 221 22.42 -38.06 12.12
N ARG A 222 21.62 -38.90 11.45
CA ARG A 222 21.40 -40.31 11.79
C ARG A 222 22.05 -41.25 10.79
N GLU A 223 22.66 -42.33 11.29
CA GLU A 223 23.11 -43.47 10.49
C GLU A 223 22.23 -44.72 10.68
N THR A 224 22.31 -45.65 9.72
CA THR A 224 21.53 -46.89 9.69
C THR A 224 21.96 -47.87 10.78
N GLY A 225 21.45 -47.69 11.99
CA GLY A 225 21.77 -48.51 13.18
C GLY A 225 21.39 -47.83 14.51
N ASP A 226 21.12 -46.53 14.48
CA ASP A 226 20.88 -45.72 15.68
C ASP A 226 19.49 -45.94 16.28
N LYS A 227 19.44 -46.01 17.62
CA LYS A 227 18.21 -46.19 18.41
C LYS A 227 17.74 -44.84 18.95
N ILE A 228 16.53 -44.42 18.56
CA ILE A 228 15.92 -43.16 18.99
C ILE A 228 15.17 -43.40 20.31
N ASN A 229 15.43 -42.58 21.33
CA ASN A 229 14.76 -42.67 22.63
C ASN A 229 13.61 -41.66 22.81
N VAL A 230 13.47 -40.68 21.91
CA VAL A 230 12.45 -39.61 21.98
C VAL A 230 11.49 -39.63 20.79
N LYS A 231 10.23 -39.27 21.04
CA LYS A 231 9.18 -39.14 20.02
C LYS A 231 9.12 -37.70 19.48
N SER A 232 8.65 -37.53 18.25
CA SER A 232 8.46 -36.20 17.64
C SER A 232 7.39 -35.44 18.43
N GLY A 233 7.71 -34.20 18.84
CA GLY A 233 6.86 -33.36 19.68
C GLY A 233 7.11 -33.48 21.18
N ASN A 234 8.09 -34.28 21.64
CA ASN A 234 8.51 -34.26 23.04
C ASN A 234 9.36 -33.02 23.35
N GLU A 235 9.07 -32.38 24.48
CA GLU A 235 9.96 -31.41 25.13
C GLU A 235 11.15 -32.15 25.75
N VAL A 236 12.37 -31.72 25.43
CA VAL A 236 13.62 -32.24 25.97
C VAL A 236 14.30 -31.15 26.78
N LYS A 237 14.86 -31.54 27.94
CA LYS A 237 15.69 -30.67 28.76
C LYS A 237 17.17 -30.88 28.43
N LYS A 238 17.99 -29.89 28.73
CA LYS A 238 19.44 -29.94 28.61
C LYS A 238 19.98 -31.17 29.35
N GLY A 239 20.62 -32.07 28.59
CA GLY A 239 21.15 -33.35 29.07
C GLY A 239 20.27 -34.57 28.81
N ASP A 240 19.06 -34.41 28.25
CA ASP A 240 18.19 -35.55 27.92
C ASP A 240 18.72 -36.34 26.71
N LEU A 241 18.62 -37.67 26.80
CA LEU A 241 19.12 -38.62 25.81
C LEU A 241 18.24 -38.64 24.55
N LEU A 242 18.77 -38.14 23.44
CA LEU A 242 18.08 -38.03 22.15
C LEU A 242 18.18 -39.33 21.33
N MET A 243 19.40 -39.87 21.20
CA MET A 243 19.66 -41.09 20.45
C MET A 243 20.92 -41.81 20.95
N THR A 244 20.98 -43.12 20.76
CA THR A 244 22.18 -43.93 20.96
C THR A 244 22.69 -44.38 19.59
N LYS A 245 23.92 -43.99 19.24
CA LYS A 245 24.57 -44.39 17.98
C LYS A 245 24.96 -45.86 17.99
N ALA A 246 25.11 -46.48 16.81
CA ALA A 246 25.54 -47.87 16.67
C ALA A 246 26.88 -48.21 17.38
N ASP A 247 27.75 -47.20 17.59
CA ASP A 247 29.03 -47.29 18.32
C ASP A 247 28.89 -47.17 19.87
N GLY A 248 27.67 -47.06 20.40
CA GLY A 248 27.42 -46.93 21.84
C GLY A 248 27.59 -45.51 22.40
N THR A 249 27.80 -44.50 21.54
CA THR A 249 27.84 -43.09 21.95
C THR A 249 26.42 -42.53 22.13
N GLU A 250 26.19 -41.93 23.29
CA GLU A 250 24.93 -41.28 23.67
C GLU A 250 24.94 -39.82 23.19
N VAL A 251 23.91 -39.42 22.44
CA VAL A 251 23.71 -38.04 21.99
C VAL A 251 22.68 -37.40 22.91
N THR A 252 23.09 -36.39 23.66
CA THR A 252 22.24 -35.63 24.58
C THR A 252 21.84 -34.28 24.00
N SER A 253 20.71 -33.72 24.43
CA SER A 253 20.29 -32.36 24.07
C SER A 253 21.18 -31.31 24.73
N GLU A 254 21.73 -30.37 23.96
CA GLU A 254 22.52 -29.25 24.48
C GLU A 254 21.64 -28.11 25.02
N HIS A 255 20.40 -28.02 24.52
CA HIS A 255 19.43 -26.97 24.82
C HIS A 255 18.04 -27.53 25.19
N ASP A 256 17.27 -26.73 25.93
CA ASP A 256 15.87 -27.01 26.24
C ASP A 256 15.04 -26.70 24.98
N GLY A 257 14.28 -27.66 24.46
CA GLY A 257 13.59 -27.47 23.19
C GLY A 257 12.62 -28.57 22.82
N THR A 258 11.95 -28.41 21.69
CA THR A 258 11.02 -29.40 21.15
C THR A 258 11.70 -30.25 20.08
N VAL A 259 11.59 -31.57 20.18
CA VAL A 259 12.17 -32.48 19.17
C VAL A 259 11.26 -32.55 17.94
N ALA A 260 11.76 -32.13 16.78
CA ALA A 260 11.13 -32.29 15.48
C ALA A 260 11.87 -33.34 14.64
N MET A 261 11.18 -34.35 14.13
CA MET A 261 11.77 -35.32 13.21
C MET A 261 11.52 -34.90 11.76
N GLN A 262 12.59 -34.67 10.99
CA GLN A 262 12.50 -34.35 9.56
C GLN A 262 13.32 -35.36 8.75
N GLY A 263 12.65 -36.36 8.18
CA GLY A 263 13.29 -37.42 7.39
C GLY A 263 14.18 -38.33 8.23
N LYS A 264 15.49 -38.38 7.92
CA LYS A 264 16.48 -39.18 8.66
C LYS A 264 17.03 -38.47 9.90
N ASN A 265 16.89 -37.15 10.03
CA ASN A 265 17.56 -36.37 11.07
C ASN A 265 16.61 -36.04 12.24
N VAL A 266 17.17 -35.96 13.45
CA VAL A 266 16.49 -35.45 14.64
C VAL A 266 16.89 -34.00 14.83
N LYS A 267 15.92 -33.09 14.89
CA LYS A 267 16.15 -31.67 15.16
C LYS A 267 15.62 -31.31 16.54
N VAL A 268 16.39 -30.57 17.33
CA VAL A 268 15.90 -29.93 18.56
C VAL A 268 15.70 -28.45 18.25
N VAL A 269 14.46 -27.99 18.41
CA VAL A 269 14.06 -26.61 18.17
C VAL A 269 14.04 -25.87 19.50
N TRP A 270 14.89 -24.86 19.67
CA TRP A 270 15.02 -24.09 20.91
C TRP A 270 15.06 -22.58 20.65
N GLU A 271 14.65 -21.78 21.62
CA GLU A 271 14.71 -20.31 21.54
C GLU A 271 16.02 -19.80 22.13
N GLY A 272 16.86 -19.22 21.28
CA GLY A 272 18.19 -18.75 21.62
C GLY A 272 18.47 -17.29 21.29
N PRO A 273 19.45 -16.67 21.95
CA PRO A 273 19.91 -15.35 21.56
C PRO A 273 20.56 -15.43 20.17
N ALA A 274 20.10 -14.57 19.27
CA ALA A 274 20.65 -14.41 17.93
C ALA A 274 20.82 -12.92 17.65
N THR A 275 21.84 -12.59 16.89
CA THR A 275 22.15 -11.21 16.51
C THR A 275 22.03 -11.07 15.01
N ALA A 276 21.15 -10.17 14.56
CA ALA A 276 21.05 -9.80 13.16
C ALA A 276 22.00 -8.62 12.88
N GLU A 277 22.98 -8.82 12.00
CA GLU A 277 23.99 -7.82 11.64
C GLU A 277 23.58 -7.06 10.37
N TYR A 278 23.60 -5.72 10.43
CA TYR A 278 23.31 -4.83 9.32
C TYR A 278 24.50 -3.92 9.04
N GLN A 279 25.08 -4.03 7.85
CA GLN A 279 26.20 -3.19 7.44
C GLN A 279 25.71 -1.85 6.90
N VAL A 280 26.16 -0.74 7.50
CA VAL A 280 25.81 0.61 7.08
C VAL A 280 26.85 1.12 6.08
N PRO A 281 26.47 1.43 4.82
CA PRO A 281 27.38 2.00 3.84
C PRO A 281 27.91 3.38 4.27
N ILE A 282 29.12 3.71 3.82
CA ILE A 282 29.74 5.01 4.10
C ILE A 282 28.87 6.13 3.52
N GLY A 283 28.56 7.14 4.33
CA GLY A 283 27.72 8.28 3.95
C GLY A 283 26.26 8.19 4.45
N TYR A 284 25.82 7.03 4.95
CA TYR A 284 24.53 6.94 5.64
C TYR A 284 24.67 7.39 7.09
N GLN A 285 23.76 8.26 7.53
CA GLN A 285 23.62 8.60 8.94
C GLN A 285 22.73 7.55 9.62
N ILE A 286 23.08 7.14 10.84
CA ILE A 286 22.28 6.21 11.64
C ILE A 286 21.20 7.02 12.35
N SER A 287 19.94 6.60 12.24
CA SER A 287 18.79 7.25 12.91
C SER A 287 18.58 6.77 14.34
N VAL A 288 19.00 5.54 14.65
CA VAL A 288 18.85 4.89 15.95
C VAL A 288 20.06 5.07 16.85
N LYS A 289 19.85 5.00 18.17
CA LYS A 289 20.91 5.06 19.19
C LYS A 289 21.23 3.67 19.73
N ASP A 290 22.41 3.56 20.35
CA ASP A 290 22.82 2.36 21.07
C ASP A 290 21.89 2.10 22.25
N GLY A 291 21.28 0.92 22.29
CA GLY A 291 20.32 0.51 23.29
C GLY A 291 18.85 0.79 22.98
N ASP A 292 18.52 1.37 21.82
CA ASP A 292 17.14 1.56 21.39
C ASP A 292 16.46 0.22 21.10
N GLU A 293 15.16 0.11 21.40
CA GLU A 293 14.31 -1.01 20.99
C GLU A 293 13.67 -0.70 19.64
N VAL A 294 13.79 -1.64 18.71
CA VAL A 294 13.25 -1.51 17.35
C VAL A 294 12.28 -2.64 17.03
N GLN A 295 11.30 -2.34 16.20
CA GLN A 295 10.36 -3.31 15.64
C GLN A 295 10.70 -3.62 14.17
N PRO A 296 10.24 -4.77 13.63
CA PRO A 296 10.39 -5.08 12.22
C PRO A 296 9.80 -3.97 11.34
N GLY A 297 10.59 -3.51 10.37
CA GLY A 297 10.26 -2.43 9.46
C GLY A 297 10.60 -1.02 9.97
N ASP A 298 11.26 -0.86 11.13
CA ASP A 298 11.77 0.45 11.57
C ASP A 298 13.04 0.85 10.82
N ALA A 299 13.17 2.14 10.51
CA ALA A 299 14.32 2.68 9.80
C ALA A 299 15.53 2.81 10.75
N LEU A 300 16.62 2.12 10.43
CA LEU A 300 17.90 2.14 11.14
C LEU A 300 18.84 3.25 10.63
N THR A 301 18.66 3.68 9.39
CA THR A 301 19.46 4.74 8.76
C THR A 301 18.60 5.81 8.11
N GLU A 302 19.18 6.98 7.90
CA GLU A 302 18.60 8.07 7.12
C GLU A 302 18.46 7.64 5.65
N GLY A 303 17.26 7.83 5.10
CA GLY A 303 16.94 7.53 3.71
C GLY A 303 15.46 7.28 3.52
N HIS A 304 15.10 6.86 2.32
CA HIS A 304 13.74 6.54 1.95
C HIS A 304 13.42 5.07 2.21
N MET A 305 12.23 4.79 2.74
CA MET A 305 11.79 3.41 2.97
C MET A 305 11.53 2.73 1.63
N ASP A 306 11.95 1.47 1.52
CA ASP A 306 11.54 0.61 0.42
C ASP A 306 10.12 0.09 0.66
N LEU A 307 9.24 0.34 -0.30
CA LEU A 307 7.81 0.06 -0.17
C LEU A 307 7.52 -1.45 -0.06
N ALA A 308 8.30 -2.29 -0.74
CA ALA A 308 8.12 -3.74 -0.69
C ALA A 308 8.52 -4.32 0.67
N GLN A 309 9.62 -3.83 1.26
CA GLN A 309 9.98 -4.18 2.63
C GLN A 309 8.96 -3.67 3.64
N LEU A 310 8.51 -2.42 3.50
CA LEU A 310 7.52 -1.84 4.40
C LEU A 310 6.21 -2.64 4.38
N PHE A 311 5.74 -3.03 3.19
CA PHE A 311 4.57 -3.90 3.04
C PHE A 311 4.74 -5.24 3.74
N LYS A 312 5.91 -5.89 3.56
CA LYS A 312 6.20 -7.19 4.15
C LYS A 312 6.23 -7.16 5.68
N PHE A 313 6.81 -6.12 6.28
CA PHE A 313 7.02 -6.06 7.73
C PHE A 313 5.90 -5.37 8.51
N LYS A 314 5.28 -4.31 7.94
CA LYS A 314 4.25 -3.50 8.63
C LYS A 314 2.85 -3.59 8.01
N GLY A 315 2.70 -4.25 6.86
CA GLY A 315 1.41 -4.45 6.20
C GLY A 315 0.95 -3.26 5.33
N SER A 316 -0.29 -3.37 4.85
CA SER A 316 -0.90 -2.44 3.89
C SER A 316 -1.20 -1.06 4.49
N ASP A 317 -1.76 -0.98 5.69
CA ASP A 317 -2.11 0.29 6.35
C ASP A 317 -0.87 1.18 6.57
N ALA A 318 0.21 0.61 7.11
CA ALA A 318 1.46 1.33 7.30
C ALA A 318 2.06 1.83 5.98
N LEU A 319 1.98 1.02 4.91
CA LEU A 319 2.45 1.43 3.59
C LEU A 319 1.60 2.57 3.01
N MET A 320 0.27 2.48 3.10
CA MET A 320 -0.64 3.54 2.65
C MET A 320 -0.38 4.86 3.36
N ARG A 321 -0.24 4.83 4.70
CA ARG A 321 0.11 6.02 5.50
C ARG A 321 1.47 6.58 5.13
N TYR A 322 2.46 5.74 4.87
CA TYR A 322 3.79 6.18 4.45
C TYR A 322 3.75 6.90 3.09
N ILE A 323 3.10 6.31 2.08
CA ILE A 323 2.96 6.94 0.76
C ILE A 323 2.20 8.27 0.88
N LEU A 324 1.13 8.31 1.67
CA LEU A 324 0.35 9.52 1.92
C LEU A 324 1.21 10.62 2.56
N LYS A 325 1.88 10.30 3.68
CA LYS A 325 2.71 11.24 4.44
C LYS A 325 3.85 11.78 3.59
N GLU A 326 4.59 10.91 2.92
CA GLU A 326 5.74 11.29 2.09
C GLU A 326 5.30 12.18 0.92
N THR A 327 4.19 11.83 0.25
CA THR A 327 3.65 12.63 -0.86
C THR A 327 3.24 14.01 -0.38
N LEU A 328 2.44 14.10 0.69
CA LEU A 328 2.00 15.38 1.25
C LEU A 328 3.19 16.24 1.69
N TYR A 329 4.18 15.64 2.35
CA TYR A 329 5.40 16.32 2.78
C TYR A 329 6.17 16.91 1.59
N ILE A 330 6.31 16.17 0.49
CA ILE A 330 6.98 16.68 -0.73
C ILE A 330 6.26 17.91 -1.28
N TYR A 331 4.94 17.85 -1.45
CA TYR A 331 4.16 18.98 -1.96
C TYR A 331 4.21 20.19 -1.00
N ALA A 332 4.05 19.95 0.31
CA ALA A 332 4.11 20.98 1.34
C ALA A 332 5.48 21.66 1.42
N SER A 333 6.58 20.89 1.34
CA SER A 333 7.95 21.42 1.36
C SER A 333 8.25 22.39 0.19
N GLN A 334 7.50 22.26 -0.90
CA GLN A 334 7.60 23.11 -2.10
C GLN A 334 6.57 24.24 -2.11
N GLY A 335 5.85 24.44 -1.00
CA GLY A 335 4.86 25.50 -0.82
C GLY A 335 3.54 25.26 -1.58
N GLN A 336 3.27 24.03 -2.02
CA GLN A 336 1.99 23.66 -2.62
C GLN A 336 1.23 22.73 -1.66
N LYS A 337 0.22 23.26 -0.98
CA LYS A 337 -0.59 22.46 -0.05
C LYS A 337 -1.58 21.61 -0.83
N LEU A 338 -1.56 20.31 -0.59
CA LEU A 338 -2.41 19.33 -1.25
C LEU A 338 -3.30 18.66 -0.20
N ASN A 339 -4.61 18.56 -0.46
CA ASN A 339 -5.49 17.85 0.47
C ASN A 339 -5.25 16.34 0.40
N ALA A 340 -5.11 15.71 1.57
CA ALA A 340 -4.91 14.26 1.72
C ALA A 340 -5.92 13.41 0.94
N LYS A 341 -7.19 13.84 0.82
CA LYS A 341 -8.24 13.06 0.15
C LYS A 341 -7.91 12.73 -1.31
N HIS A 342 -7.24 13.64 -2.03
CA HIS A 342 -6.84 13.41 -3.41
C HIS A 342 -5.75 12.33 -3.51
N VAL A 343 -4.79 12.35 -2.60
CA VAL A 343 -3.72 11.34 -2.55
C VAL A 343 -4.29 9.99 -2.13
N GLU A 344 -5.22 9.96 -1.17
CA GLU A 344 -5.91 8.74 -0.74
C GLU A 344 -6.66 8.05 -1.89
N VAL A 345 -7.29 8.81 -2.79
CA VAL A 345 -7.94 8.24 -3.99
C VAL A 345 -6.94 7.46 -4.85
N ILE A 346 -5.74 8.02 -5.10
CA ILE A 346 -4.70 7.36 -5.89
C ILE A 346 -4.13 6.15 -5.15
N ILE A 347 -3.86 6.30 -3.84
CA ILE A 347 -3.36 5.19 -3.02
C ILE A 347 -4.38 4.05 -2.99
N ARG A 348 -5.68 4.33 -2.84
CA ARG A 348 -6.73 3.29 -2.91
C ARG A 348 -6.63 2.49 -4.21
N GLN A 349 -6.38 3.16 -5.34
CA GLN A 349 -6.18 2.47 -6.62
C GLN A 349 -4.90 1.64 -6.65
N MET A 350 -3.83 2.06 -5.96
CA MET A 350 -2.58 1.27 -5.84
C MET A 350 -2.79 -0.11 -5.20
N PHE A 351 -3.81 -0.25 -4.36
CA PHE A 351 -4.18 -1.49 -3.66
C PHE A 351 -5.48 -2.11 -4.20
N SER A 352 -5.90 -1.74 -5.41
CA SER A 352 -7.15 -2.26 -6.03
C SER A 352 -7.05 -3.70 -6.53
N ARG A 353 -5.90 -4.36 -6.41
CA ARG A 353 -5.62 -5.68 -6.97
C ARG A 353 -5.26 -6.68 -5.88
N VAL A 354 -5.64 -7.94 -6.10
CA VAL A 354 -5.28 -9.07 -5.24
C VAL A 354 -4.70 -10.21 -6.08
N TYR A 355 -3.77 -10.96 -5.51
CA TYR A 355 -3.17 -12.12 -6.16
C TYR A 355 -3.83 -13.40 -5.63
N VAL A 356 -4.52 -14.14 -6.48
CA VAL A 356 -5.25 -15.35 -6.08
C VAL A 356 -4.26 -16.48 -5.80
N ARG A 357 -4.18 -16.94 -4.55
CA ARG A 357 -3.33 -18.06 -4.15
C ARG A 357 -4.04 -19.39 -4.34
N ASP A 358 -5.31 -19.45 -3.94
CA ASP A 358 -6.18 -20.60 -4.09
C ASP A 358 -7.54 -20.11 -4.59
N ALA A 359 -8.08 -20.76 -5.61
CA ALA A 359 -9.36 -20.37 -6.20
C ALA A 359 -10.55 -20.97 -5.44
N GLY A 360 -10.35 -22.01 -4.62
CA GLY A 360 -11.45 -22.74 -3.99
C GLY A 360 -12.48 -23.21 -5.04
N ASP A 361 -13.76 -22.93 -4.80
CA ASP A 361 -14.87 -23.23 -5.69
C ASP A 361 -15.35 -22.01 -6.52
N THR A 362 -14.55 -20.93 -6.57
CA THR A 362 -14.87 -19.72 -7.37
C THR A 362 -14.52 -19.89 -8.85
N ASN A 363 -14.88 -18.90 -9.69
CA ASN A 363 -14.51 -18.88 -11.10
C ASN A 363 -13.12 -18.26 -11.34
N LEU A 364 -12.39 -17.93 -10.26
CA LEU A 364 -11.05 -17.36 -10.33
C LEU A 364 -10.00 -18.43 -10.65
N LEU A 365 -8.86 -17.99 -11.18
CA LEU A 365 -7.74 -18.89 -11.45
C LEU A 365 -6.61 -18.68 -10.42
N PRO A 366 -6.01 -19.75 -9.87
CA PRO A 366 -4.81 -19.63 -9.04
C PRO A 366 -3.67 -19.00 -9.84
N GLY A 367 -3.03 -17.97 -9.27
CA GLY A 367 -1.97 -17.19 -9.89
C GLY A 367 -2.45 -15.98 -10.71
N GLU A 368 -3.76 -15.77 -10.82
CA GLU A 368 -4.33 -14.60 -11.48
C GLU A 368 -4.27 -13.36 -10.57
N VAL A 369 -4.06 -12.18 -11.18
CA VAL A 369 -4.22 -10.89 -10.50
C VAL A 369 -5.57 -10.32 -10.91
N VAL A 370 -6.47 -10.19 -9.94
CA VAL A 370 -7.84 -9.74 -10.17
C VAL A 370 -8.14 -8.48 -9.37
N ASP A 371 -9.20 -7.77 -9.78
CA ASP A 371 -9.72 -6.64 -9.01
C ASP A 371 -10.22 -7.12 -7.63
N ARG A 372 -9.88 -6.38 -6.57
CA ARG A 372 -10.24 -6.72 -5.20
C ARG A 372 -11.75 -6.83 -5.01
N MET A 373 -12.54 -6.02 -5.72
CA MET A 373 -13.99 -6.05 -5.64
C MET A 373 -14.56 -7.26 -6.35
N ARG A 374 -14.04 -7.61 -7.54
CA ARG A 374 -14.41 -8.85 -8.22
C ARG A 374 -14.12 -10.08 -7.34
N PHE A 375 -12.95 -10.13 -6.71
CA PHE A 375 -12.60 -11.17 -5.75
C PHE A 375 -13.59 -11.26 -4.58
N ARG A 376 -13.95 -10.10 -3.98
CA ARG A 376 -14.92 -10.05 -2.88
C ARG A 376 -16.31 -10.54 -3.33
N LEU A 377 -16.80 -10.08 -4.48
CA LEU A 377 -18.12 -10.48 -5.00
C LEU A 377 -18.20 -11.97 -5.33
N GLU A 378 -17.16 -12.53 -5.95
CA GLU A 378 -17.11 -13.97 -6.25
C GLU A 378 -17.08 -14.79 -4.96
N ASN A 379 -16.34 -14.36 -3.94
CA ASN A 379 -16.33 -15.02 -2.64
C ASN A 379 -17.67 -14.92 -1.92
N GLU A 380 -18.30 -13.75 -1.88
CA GLU A 380 -19.63 -13.55 -1.28
C GLU A 380 -20.69 -14.46 -1.95
N ALA A 381 -20.64 -14.62 -3.27
CA ALA A 381 -21.53 -15.51 -4.01
C ALA A 381 -21.32 -17.00 -3.65
N VAL A 382 -20.07 -17.44 -3.57
CA VAL A 382 -19.72 -18.83 -3.23
C VAL A 382 -19.99 -19.15 -1.76
N GLU A 383 -19.78 -18.18 -0.86
CA GLU A 383 -20.14 -18.30 0.56
C GLU A 383 -21.66 -18.41 0.76
N ALA A 384 -22.46 -17.69 -0.02
CA ALA A 384 -23.92 -17.84 -0.02
C ALA A 384 -24.36 -19.26 -0.42
N GLU A 385 -23.59 -19.91 -1.30
CA GLU A 385 -23.78 -21.32 -1.69
C GLU A 385 -23.13 -22.33 -0.73
N LYS A 386 -22.52 -21.88 0.38
CA LYS A 386 -21.79 -22.69 1.37
C LYS A 386 -20.63 -23.51 0.79
N LYS A 387 -19.99 -22.99 -0.25
CA LYS A 387 -18.81 -23.57 -0.90
C LYS A 387 -17.52 -22.93 -0.36
N GLN A 388 -16.35 -23.42 -0.81
CA GLN A 388 -15.06 -22.91 -0.35
C GLN A 388 -14.70 -21.60 -1.06
N PRO A 389 -14.52 -20.47 -0.34
CA PRO A 389 -14.10 -19.21 -0.94
C PRO A 389 -12.64 -19.26 -1.41
N ALA A 390 -12.30 -18.40 -2.36
CA ALA A 390 -10.93 -18.21 -2.80
C ALA A 390 -10.09 -17.50 -1.74
N VAL A 391 -8.81 -17.84 -1.68
CA VAL A 391 -7.80 -17.20 -0.83
C VAL A 391 -6.86 -16.39 -1.70
N ALA A 392 -6.68 -15.11 -1.39
CA ALA A 392 -5.78 -14.22 -2.10
C ALA A 392 -4.84 -13.48 -1.15
N ASP A 393 -3.66 -13.15 -1.66
CA ASP A 393 -2.71 -12.29 -0.99
C ASP A 393 -2.90 -10.85 -1.48
N ASP A 394 -2.81 -9.89 -0.55
CA ASP A 394 -2.86 -8.46 -0.89
C ASP A 394 -1.67 -8.09 -1.78
N LEU A 395 -1.96 -7.34 -2.84
CA LEU A 395 -0.97 -6.86 -3.78
C LEU A 395 -1.06 -5.34 -3.89
N PHE A 396 0.09 -4.67 -3.88
CA PHE A 396 0.19 -3.27 -4.27
C PHE A 396 1.02 -3.15 -5.53
N MET A 397 0.62 -2.25 -6.42
CA MET A 397 1.26 -2.08 -7.72
C MET A 397 1.44 -0.60 -8.05
N GLY A 398 2.44 -0.28 -8.87
CA GLY A 398 2.59 1.05 -9.41
C GLY A 398 1.47 1.41 -10.38
N ILE A 399 1.14 2.70 -10.49
CA ILE A 399 -0.03 3.19 -11.25
C ILE A 399 -0.05 2.70 -12.70
N THR A 400 1.08 2.59 -13.40
CA THR A 400 1.07 2.04 -14.77
C THR A 400 0.73 0.57 -14.87
N LYS A 401 1.11 -0.26 -13.90
CA LYS A 401 0.71 -1.67 -13.96
C LYS A 401 -0.80 -1.79 -13.72
N ILE A 402 -1.36 -0.92 -12.89
CA ILE A 402 -2.80 -0.91 -12.60
C ILE A 402 -3.60 -0.49 -13.83
N SER A 403 -3.19 0.57 -14.53
CA SER A 403 -3.89 1.04 -15.74
C SER A 403 -3.93 0.01 -16.86
N LEU A 404 -2.93 -0.88 -16.95
CA LEU A 404 -2.89 -2.01 -17.90
C LEU A 404 -3.73 -3.22 -17.46
N SER A 405 -4.12 -3.29 -16.19
CA SER A 405 -4.91 -4.38 -15.59
C SER A 405 -6.39 -4.01 -15.42
N THR A 406 -6.87 -3.00 -16.15
CA THR A 406 -8.27 -2.57 -16.13
C THR A 406 -9.17 -3.62 -16.80
N GLU A 407 -10.43 -3.69 -16.36
CA GLU A 407 -11.38 -4.65 -16.94
C GLU A 407 -11.77 -4.26 -18.37
N SER A 408 -11.95 -2.97 -18.65
CA SER A 408 -12.16 -2.49 -20.01
C SER A 408 -10.91 -2.63 -20.86
N PHE A 409 -11.04 -3.35 -21.97
CA PHE A 409 -9.96 -3.40 -22.96
C PHE A 409 -9.93 -2.12 -23.81
N LEU A 410 -11.06 -1.41 -23.98
CA LEU A 410 -11.11 -0.14 -24.71
C LEU A 410 -10.31 0.96 -24.00
N SER A 411 -10.50 1.09 -22.69
CA SER A 411 -9.72 2.03 -21.88
C SER A 411 -8.25 1.63 -21.81
N ALA A 412 -7.94 0.35 -21.58
CA ALA A 412 -6.56 -0.14 -21.59
C ALA A 412 -5.86 0.13 -22.93
N ALA A 413 -6.53 -0.11 -24.06
CA ALA A 413 -5.99 0.07 -25.40
C ALA A 413 -5.65 1.53 -25.72
N SER A 414 -6.33 2.49 -25.07
CA SER A 414 -6.06 3.93 -25.23
C SER A 414 -4.77 4.40 -24.53
N PHE A 415 -4.23 3.63 -23.59
CA PHE A 415 -3.11 4.06 -22.76
C PHE A 415 -1.73 3.76 -23.37
N GLN A 416 -1.37 2.47 -23.46
CA GLN A 416 -0.10 1.91 -23.94
C GLN A 416 -0.30 0.47 -24.43
N GLU A 417 0.65 -0.06 -25.23
CA GLU A 417 0.64 -1.45 -25.72
C GLU A 417 -0.65 -1.85 -26.50
N THR A 418 -1.28 -0.92 -27.21
CA THR A 418 -2.58 -1.08 -27.90
C THR A 418 -2.70 -2.39 -28.68
N ALA A 419 -1.71 -2.76 -29.50
CA ALA A 419 -1.75 -3.99 -30.29
C ALA A 419 -1.85 -5.24 -29.41
N LYS A 420 -1.08 -5.31 -28.31
CA LYS A 420 -1.08 -6.44 -27.39
C LYS A 420 -2.41 -6.56 -26.65
N VAL A 421 -2.98 -5.43 -26.22
CA VAL A 421 -4.30 -5.39 -25.56
C VAL A 421 -5.39 -5.90 -26.49
N LEU A 422 -5.44 -5.40 -27.74
CA LEU A 422 -6.46 -5.81 -28.71
C LEU A 422 -6.32 -7.26 -29.15
N ILE A 423 -5.09 -7.76 -29.35
CA ILE A 423 -4.85 -9.18 -29.68
C ILE A 423 -5.33 -10.06 -28.53
N ASN A 424 -5.02 -9.73 -27.28
CA ASN A 424 -5.46 -10.52 -26.13
C ASN A 424 -6.99 -10.52 -26.01
N ALA A 425 -7.64 -9.35 -26.15
CA ALA A 425 -9.10 -9.23 -26.12
C ALA A 425 -9.77 -10.06 -27.24
N ALA A 426 -9.21 -10.05 -28.46
CA ALA A 426 -9.72 -10.84 -29.58
C ALA A 426 -9.54 -12.36 -29.35
N VAL A 427 -8.41 -12.79 -28.79
CA VAL A 427 -8.13 -14.21 -28.50
C VAL A 427 -9.03 -14.74 -27.37
N THR A 428 -9.28 -13.92 -26.35
CA THR A 428 -10.11 -14.29 -25.19
C THR A 428 -11.60 -14.07 -25.41
N GLY A 429 -11.99 -13.37 -26.47
CA GLY A 429 -13.40 -12.99 -26.71
C GLY A 429 -13.93 -12.05 -25.62
N LYS A 430 -13.08 -11.15 -25.10
CA LYS A 430 -13.41 -10.30 -23.96
C LYS A 430 -14.54 -9.32 -24.31
N ILE A 431 -15.54 -9.22 -23.44
CA ILE A 431 -16.66 -8.28 -23.54
C ILE A 431 -16.34 -7.06 -22.68
N ASP A 432 -16.54 -5.85 -23.20
CA ASP A 432 -16.33 -4.61 -22.46
C ASP A 432 -17.64 -4.17 -21.77
N PRO A 433 -17.66 -4.00 -20.43
CA PRO A 433 -18.86 -3.61 -19.71
C PRO A 433 -19.21 -2.11 -19.82
N LEU A 434 -18.32 -1.28 -20.38
CA LEU A 434 -18.53 0.18 -20.51
C LEU A 434 -18.83 0.90 -19.18
N GLY A 435 -18.27 0.40 -18.07
CA GLY A 435 -18.53 0.95 -16.72
C GLY A 435 -17.71 2.20 -16.37
N GLY A 436 -16.73 2.57 -17.18
CA GLY A 436 -15.82 3.68 -16.92
C GLY A 436 -16.11 4.93 -17.75
N LEU A 437 -15.30 5.97 -17.54
CA LEU A 437 -15.48 7.23 -18.26
C LEU A 437 -14.95 7.16 -19.69
N LYS A 438 -13.79 6.52 -19.91
CA LYS A 438 -13.10 6.55 -21.20
C LYS A 438 -13.79 5.76 -22.28
N GLU A 439 -14.32 4.60 -21.94
CA GLU A 439 -15.00 3.70 -22.88
C GLU A 439 -16.22 4.41 -23.47
N ASN A 440 -16.98 5.10 -22.61
CA ASN A 440 -18.14 5.87 -23.03
C ASN A 440 -17.73 7.08 -23.88
N VAL A 441 -16.64 7.78 -23.54
CA VAL A 441 -16.09 8.86 -24.40
C VAL A 441 -15.66 8.33 -25.77
N ILE A 442 -15.01 7.16 -25.83
CA ILE A 442 -14.52 6.57 -27.09
C ILE A 442 -15.68 6.19 -28.01
N ILE A 443 -16.76 5.64 -27.45
CA ILE A 443 -17.94 5.20 -28.21
C ILE A 443 -18.93 6.34 -28.47
N GLY A 444 -18.81 7.48 -27.77
CA GLY A 444 -19.71 8.63 -27.91
C GLY A 444 -21.00 8.51 -27.08
N ARG A 445 -21.01 7.72 -26.00
CA ARG A 445 -22.10 7.67 -25.03
C ARG A 445 -21.88 8.67 -23.88
N LEU A 446 -22.95 8.97 -23.14
CA LEU A 446 -22.85 9.73 -21.90
C LEU A 446 -21.92 9.02 -20.91
N ILE A 447 -21.03 9.79 -20.28
CA ILE A 447 -20.15 9.25 -19.25
C ILE A 447 -20.93 8.94 -17.96
N PRO A 448 -20.59 7.88 -17.22
CA PRO A 448 -21.25 7.52 -15.95
C PRO A 448 -20.80 8.42 -14.78
N ALA A 449 -20.83 9.74 -14.99
CA ALA A 449 -20.51 10.76 -13.99
C ALA A 449 -21.28 12.06 -14.27
N GLY A 450 -21.44 12.90 -13.25
CA GLY A 450 -22.17 14.17 -13.32
C GLY A 450 -23.61 13.95 -13.80
N THR A 451 -23.99 14.65 -14.86
CA THR A 451 -25.35 14.53 -15.46
C THR A 451 -25.63 13.19 -16.10
N GLY A 452 -24.59 12.41 -16.44
CA GLY A 452 -24.74 11.05 -16.97
C GLY A 452 -24.70 9.97 -15.89
N PHE A 453 -24.54 10.33 -14.61
CA PHE A 453 -24.60 9.39 -13.51
C PHE A 453 -26.04 8.95 -13.24
N ARG A 454 -26.30 7.64 -13.32
CA ARG A 454 -27.62 7.04 -13.10
C ARG A 454 -27.58 6.24 -11.81
N THR A 455 -28.53 6.48 -10.89
CA THR A 455 -28.52 5.82 -9.57
C THR A 455 -29.32 4.51 -9.58
N ASN A 456 -30.26 4.35 -10.52
CA ASN A 456 -31.09 3.17 -10.70
C ASN A 456 -31.04 2.63 -12.14
N ILE A 457 -31.09 1.31 -12.29
CA ILE A 457 -31.20 0.62 -13.58
C ILE A 457 -32.56 0.95 -14.25
N GLU A 458 -33.61 1.27 -13.48
CA GLU A 458 -34.93 1.64 -14.03
C GLU A 458 -34.91 2.99 -14.78
N GLU A 459 -34.14 3.99 -14.32
CA GLU A 459 -33.94 5.26 -15.06
C GLU A 459 -33.13 5.08 -16.34
N SER A 460 -32.41 3.95 -16.49
CA SER A 460 -31.62 3.67 -17.69
C SER A 460 -32.50 3.26 -18.87
N GLU A 461 -33.67 2.66 -18.64
CA GLU A 461 -34.61 2.27 -19.70
C GLU A 461 -35.44 3.48 -20.20
N GLU A 462 -35.82 4.41 -19.32
CA GLU A 462 -36.59 5.60 -19.71
C GLU A 462 -35.76 6.59 -20.53
N LEU A 463 -34.51 6.89 -20.15
CA LEU A 463 -33.66 7.84 -20.90
C LEU A 463 -33.02 7.24 -22.17
N ASP A 464 -32.74 5.94 -22.22
CA ASP A 464 -32.28 5.32 -23.48
C ASP A 464 -33.43 5.26 -24.51
N SER A 465 -34.69 5.38 -24.09
CA SER A 465 -35.86 5.51 -24.96
C SER A 465 -36.13 6.96 -25.45
N GLU A 466 -35.49 7.96 -24.84
CA GLU A 466 -35.62 9.38 -25.20
C GLU A 466 -34.55 9.86 -26.20
N VAL A 467 -33.63 8.99 -26.65
CA VAL A 467 -32.74 9.32 -27.77
C VAL A 467 -33.62 9.45 -29.03
N PRO A 468 -33.73 10.63 -29.65
CA PRO A 468 -34.57 10.80 -30.83
C PRO A 468 -34.03 9.91 -31.96
N GLU A 469 -34.90 9.08 -32.54
CA GLU A 469 -34.60 8.17 -33.67
C GLU A 469 -34.07 8.91 -34.92
N GLU A 470 -34.10 10.25 -34.95
CA GLU A 470 -33.69 11.07 -36.10
C GLU A 470 -32.20 10.96 -36.46
N ASP A 471 -31.32 10.54 -35.55
CA ASP A 471 -29.87 10.41 -35.84
C ASP A 471 -29.45 9.04 -36.41
N VAL A 472 -30.34 8.03 -36.42
CA VAL A 472 -30.01 6.67 -36.91
C VAL A 472 -30.29 6.52 -38.41
N GLU A 473 -31.29 7.23 -38.96
CA GLU A 473 -31.60 7.14 -40.40
C GLU A 473 -30.55 7.83 -41.29
N SER A 474 -29.90 8.90 -40.81
CA SER A 474 -28.90 9.65 -41.60
C SER A 474 -27.58 8.87 -41.87
N ALA A 475 -27.29 7.84 -41.07
CA ALA A 475 -26.14 6.97 -41.28
C ALA A 475 -26.39 5.85 -42.30
N SER A 476 -27.67 5.50 -42.55
CA SER A 476 -28.04 4.44 -43.49
C SER A 476 -28.07 4.89 -44.96
N GLU A 477 -28.19 6.19 -45.23
CA GLU A 477 -28.21 6.72 -46.60
C GLU A 477 -26.80 6.93 -47.21
N LEU A 478 -25.73 6.82 -46.40
CA LEU A 478 -24.34 6.97 -46.86
C LEU A 478 -23.68 5.67 -47.35
N GLU A 479 -24.33 4.51 -47.20
CA GLU A 479 -23.84 3.23 -47.75
C GLU A 479 -24.42 2.86 -49.12
N THR A 480 -25.25 3.73 -49.72
CA THR A 480 -25.77 3.54 -51.09
C THR A 480 -25.62 4.76 -52.01
N ALA A 481 -24.40 5.30 -52.11
CA ALA A 481 -24.02 6.27 -53.14
C ALA A 481 -22.66 5.95 -53.78
#